data_AF-A0A023G1R6-F1
#
_entry.id   AF-A0A023G1R6-F1
#
_cell.length_a   1.000
_cell.length_b   1.000
_cell.length_c   1.000
_cell.angle_alpha   90.00
_cell.angle_beta   90.00
_cell.angle_gamma   90.00
#
_symmetry.space_group_name_H-M   'P 1'
#
loop_
_entity.id
_entity.type
_entity.pdbx_description
1 polymer ?
#
loop_
_entity_poly.entity_id
_entity_poly.type
_entity_poly.pdbx_seq_one_letter_code
_entity_poly.pdbx_strand_id
1 'polypeptide(L)'
;VDSTTPLIQSLIIVTIIVKEAELRQVQALRRCCLCASGNVLSRPTLISLYFDCLVRPTMAGARKTVKVGIIGGSGLDDPDILEHRQEHTVKTPFGEPSDVLVSGRIGEVDCVLLARHGRKHSVMPSNVNYRANIWALRELGCTHVIATTACGSLREDISPGHVVILDQFIDRTTKRAQTFHDGGKDSPKGVCHLSAATPFHHGLRKVLIDTVRQLHIPHHEAGTVVTIEGPRFSTRAESCIF
;
A
#
# COMPACT_ATOMS: atom_id res chain seq x y z
N VAL A 1 -24.49 -11.15 -11.74
CA VAL A 1 -24.12 -10.11 -10.77
C VAL A 1 -24.63 -10.58 -9.42
N ASP A 2 -23.71 -11.03 -8.59
CA ASP A 2 -23.86 -11.27 -7.16
C ASP A 2 -22.50 -10.81 -6.58
N SER A 3 -22.21 -9.53 -6.37
CA SER A 3 -22.79 -8.54 -5.43
C SER A 3 -22.98 -9.13 -4.03
N THR A 4 -21.90 -9.31 -3.26
CA THR A 4 -21.77 -8.51 -2.03
C THR A 4 -20.35 -8.61 -1.46
N THR A 5 -19.47 -7.76 -1.98
CA THR A 5 -18.68 -6.74 -1.24
C THR A 5 -17.26 -6.62 -1.83
N PRO A 6 -16.82 -5.45 -2.31
CA PRO A 6 -15.40 -5.21 -2.53
C PRO A 6 -14.73 -5.20 -1.16
N LEU A 7 -14.03 -6.28 -0.82
CA LEU A 7 -13.47 -6.44 0.53
C LEU A 7 -12.27 -5.52 0.78
N ILE A 8 -11.61 -5.03 -0.26
CA ILE A 8 -10.66 -3.91 -0.17
C ILE A 8 -11.33 -2.73 -0.85
N GLN A 9 -11.72 -1.74 -0.03
CA GLN A 9 -12.40 -0.53 -0.48
C GLN A 9 -11.42 0.49 -1.07
N SER A 10 -10.12 0.32 -0.81
CA SER A 10 -9.07 1.20 -1.29
C SER A 10 -7.70 0.52 -1.36
N LEU A 11 -6.97 0.78 -2.44
CA LEU A 11 -5.57 0.40 -2.60
C LEU A 11 -4.78 1.65 -2.98
N ILE A 12 -3.63 1.84 -2.34
CA ILE A 12 -2.62 2.81 -2.74
C ILE A 12 -1.23 2.20 -2.68
N ILE A 13 -0.41 2.60 -3.65
CA ILE A 13 1.02 2.35 -3.65
C ILE A 13 1.72 3.66 -3.30
N VAL A 14 2.34 3.71 -2.13
CA VAL A 14 3.32 4.73 -1.75
C VAL A 14 4.65 4.34 -2.35
N THR A 15 5.24 5.23 -3.14
CA THR A 15 6.53 4.96 -3.77
C THR A 15 7.61 5.76 -3.07
N ILE A 16 8.69 5.07 -2.71
CA ILE A 16 9.88 5.69 -2.12
C ILE A 16 10.98 5.56 -3.15
N ILE A 17 11.48 6.70 -3.61
CA ILE A 17 12.56 6.75 -4.59
C ILE A 17 13.83 6.41 -3.83
N VAL A 18 14.36 5.21 -4.02
CA VAL A 18 15.62 4.81 -3.40
C VAL A 18 16.76 5.16 -4.33
N LYS A 19 17.85 5.69 -3.77
CA LYS A 19 19.12 5.77 -4.50
C LYS A 19 19.60 4.34 -4.72
N GLU A 20 20.08 4.03 -5.91
CA GLU A 20 20.98 2.91 -6.09
C GLU A 20 22.06 2.98 -5.00
N ALA A 21 22.17 1.88 -4.22
CA ALA A 21 23.19 1.59 -3.21
C ALA A 21 23.05 2.08 -1.73
N GLU A 22 22.00 2.77 -1.27
CA GLU A 22 21.90 3.10 0.18
C GLU A 22 20.56 2.74 0.84
N LEU A 23 20.50 1.51 1.37
CA LEU A 23 19.46 0.98 2.26
C LEU A 23 19.31 1.73 3.61
N ARG A 24 20.02 2.83 3.85
CA ARG A 24 20.08 3.50 5.16
C ARG A 24 18.98 4.53 5.41
N GLN A 25 18.35 5.10 4.37
CA GLN A 25 17.32 6.13 4.55
C GLN A 25 15.91 5.59 4.86
N VAL A 26 15.68 4.30 4.64
CA VAL A 26 14.39 3.64 4.88
C VAL A 26 14.05 3.56 6.39
N GLN A 27 15.05 3.67 7.26
CA GLN A 27 14.87 3.74 8.72
C GLN A 27 14.23 5.05 9.21
N ALA A 28 14.16 6.12 8.40
CA ALA A 28 13.53 7.38 8.80
C ALA A 28 12.00 7.27 8.93
N LEU A 29 11.37 6.35 8.18
CA LEU A 29 9.93 6.05 8.31
C LEU A 29 9.57 5.36 9.64
N ARG A 30 10.54 4.79 10.37
CA ARG A 30 10.31 4.27 11.73
C ARG A 30 9.84 5.36 12.69
N ARG A 31 10.21 6.64 12.49
CA ARG A 31 9.80 7.74 13.38
C ARG A 31 8.40 8.31 13.09
N CYS A 32 7.84 8.08 11.91
CA CYS A 32 6.51 8.60 11.55
C CYS A 32 5.38 7.94 12.35
N CYS A 33 5.53 6.67 12.75
CA CYS A 33 4.54 5.98 13.59
C CYS A 33 4.72 6.26 15.10
N LEU A 34 5.89 6.75 15.53
CA LEU A 34 6.24 6.95 16.93
C LEU A 34 6.05 8.39 17.45
N CYS A 35 5.87 9.40 16.58
CA CYS A 35 5.63 10.78 17.02
C CYS A 35 4.17 11.07 17.45
N ALA A 36 3.31 10.05 17.55
CA ALA A 36 1.95 10.18 18.10
C ALA A 36 1.88 9.98 19.63
N SER A 37 3.01 9.80 20.32
CA SER A 37 3.07 9.59 21.77
C SER A 37 3.99 10.60 22.47
N GLY A 38 3.50 11.82 22.64
CA GLY A 38 4.21 12.86 23.41
C GLY A 38 3.25 13.86 24.04
N ASN A 39 2.93 13.66 25.32
CA ASN A 39 2.13 14.55 26.16
C ASN A 39 2.69 15.99 26.19
N VAL A 40 1.87 16.98 25.83
CA VAL A 40 1.99 18.35 26.32
C VAL A 40 0.63 18.79 26.87
N LEU A 41 0.51 18.73 28.19
CA LEU A 41 -0.54 19.40 28.96
C LEU A 41 -0.26 20.91 28.95
N SER A 42 -1.20 21.72 28.46
CA SER A 42 -1.99 22.65 29.29
C SER A 42 -2.58 23.84 28.50
N ARG A 43 -3.89 24.02 28.74
CA ARG A 43 -4.73 25.21 28.64
C ARG A 43 -5.49 25.52 27.33
N PRO A 44 -6.71 26.06 27.47
CA PRO A 44 -7.84 25.77 26.60
C PRO A 44 -8.28 27.00 25.81
N THR A 45 -8.33 26.92 24.48
CA THR A 45 -9.18 27.84 23.71
C THR A 45 -9.36 27.35 22.28
N LEU A 46 -10.63 27.26 21.87
CA LEU A 46 -11.09 27.39 20.48
C LEU A 46 -10.55 26.39 19.44
N ILE A 47 -10.99 25.13 19.53
CA ILE A 47 -11.38 24.30 18.36
C ILE A 47 -12.44 23.32 18.88
N SER A 48 -13.60 23.87 19.21
CA SER A 48 -14.84 23.14 19.53
C SER A 48 -15.89 23.32 18.43
N LEU A 49 -15.48 23.75 17.22
CA LEU A 49 -16.42 24.16 16.17
C LEU A 49 -16.14 23.57 14.77
N TYR A 50 -15.38 22.48 14.67
CA TYR A 50 -15.22 21.76 13.39
C TYR A 50 -15.35 20.24 13.53
N PHE A 51 -16.18 19.77 14.47
CA PHE A 51 -16.46 18.35 14.66
C PHE A 51 -17.94 17.94 14.58
N ASP A 52 -18.86 18.87 14.26
CA ASP A 52 -20.31 18.60 14.40
C ASP A 52 -21.17 18.78 13.13
N CYS A 53 -20.57 18.82 11.92
CA CYS A 53 -21.35 19.09 10.69
C CYS A 53 -21.33 18.02 9.59
N LEU A 54 -20.80 16.80 9.80
CA LEU A 54 -20.86 15.75 8.76
C LEU A 54 -21.16 14.31 9.22
N VAL A 55 -21.58 14.06 10.47
CA VAL A 55 -22.01 12.71 10.87
C VAL A 55 -23.22 12.73 11.80
N ARG A 56 -24.38 13.09 11.26
CA ARG A 56 -25.63 12.38 11.60
C ARG A 56 -26.34 12.02 10.30
N PRO A 57 -26.42 10.72 10.04
CA PRO A 57 -27.73 10.10 10.12
C PRO A 57 -27.73 8.87 11.04
N THR A 58 -28.81 8.80 11.82
CA THR A 58 -29.43 7.58 12.34
C THR A 58 -29.47 6.47 11.29
N MET A 59 -29.07 5.25 11.67
CA MET A 59 -29.66 3.94 11.31
C MET A 59 -28.67 2.82 11.67
N ALA A 60 -29.16 1.77 12.32
CA ALA A 60 -28.39 0.60 12.74
C ALA A 60 -27.82 -0.17 11.53
N GLY A 61 -26.51 -0.13 11.37
CA GLY A 61 -25.73 -0.97 10.47
C GLY A 61 -24.30 -0.96 10.96
N ALA A 62 -23.70 -2.13 11.20
CA ALA A 62 -22.36 -2.26 11.74
C ALA A 62 -21.36 -1.44 10.90
N ARG A 63 -20.85 -0.35 11.47
CA ARG A 63 -19.80 0.47 10.86
C ARG A 63 -18.58 -0.45 10.70
N LYS A 64 -18.21 -0.80 9.47
CA LYS A 64 -17.02 -1.64 9.25
C LYS A 64 -15.80 -0.91 9.80
N THR A 65 -15.19 -1.49 10.84
CA THR A 65 -13.96 -0.99 11.44
C THR A 65 -12.86 -0.96 10.39
N VAL A 66 -12.11 0.14 10.31
CA VAL A 66 -10.98 0.26 9.37
C VAL A 66 -9.89 -0.71 9.79
N LYS A 67 -9.44 -1.52 8.84
CA LYS A 67 -8.25 -2.37 8.95
C LYS A 67 -7.35 -2.16 7.73
N VAL A 68 -6.06 -1.96 7.96
CA VAL A 68 -5.08 -1.56 6.94
C VAL A 68 -4.11 -2.70 6.63
N GLY A 69 -4.14 -3.19 5.40
CA GLY A 69 -3.10 -4.06 4.86
C GLY A 69 -1.86 -3.24 4.46
N ILE A 70 -0.67 -3.72 4.80
CA ILE A 70 0.61 -3.11 4.45
C ILE A 70 1.38 -4.12 3.61
N ILE A 71 1.70 -3.77 2.36
CA ILE A 71 2.57 -4.60 1.50
C ILE A 71 3.95 -3.97 1.43
N GLY A 72 4.88 -4.51 2.22
CA GLY A 72 6.26 -4.04 2.30
C GLY A 72 7.08 -4.46 1.08
N GLY A 73 7.67 -3.49 0.36
CA GLY A 73 8.76 -3.73 -0.57
C GLY A 73 10.11 -3.91 0.13
N SER A 74 11.21 -3.96 -0.62
CA SER A 74 12.57 -4.09 -0.07
C SER A 74 12.86 -3.03 1.00
N GLY A 75 13.17 -3.46 2.21
CA GLY A 75 13.56 -2.59 3.34
C GLY A 75 12.39 -2.03 4.16
N LEU A 76 11.14 -2.32 3.80
CA LEU A 76 9.92 -1.83 4.49
C LEU A 76 8.97 -2.95 4.89
N ASP A 77 9.51 -4.14 5.09
CA ASP A 77 8.83 -5.37 5.47
C ASP A 77 9.10 -5.77 6.93
N ASP A 78 9.68 -4.87 7.71
CA ASP A 78 10.00 -5.11 9.12
C ASP A 78 8.72 -5.19 9.96
N PRO A 79 8.42 -6.36 10.57
CA PRO A 79 7.26 -6.51 11.44
C PRO A 79 7.35 -5.64 12.70
N ASP A 80 8.51 -5.06 13.01
CA ASP A 80 8.68 -4.18 14.18
C ASP A 80 7.80 -2.93 14.21
N ILE A 81 7.18 -2.58 13.09
CA ILE A 81 6.18 -1.52 13.03
C ILE A 81 4.87 -1.86 13.77
N LEU A 82 4.62 -3.14 14.05
CA LEU A 82 3.35 -3.60 14.64
C LEU A 82 3.48 -3.93 16.14
N GLU A 83 2.47 -3.53 16.89
CA GLU A 83 2.21 -4.00 18.26
C GLU A 83 1.32 -5.26 18.25
N HIS A 84 1.43 -6.09 19.29
CA HIS A 84 0.59 -7.30 19.49
C HIS A 84 0.54 -8.26 18.27
N ARG A 85 1.71 -8.65 17.78
CA ARG A 85 1.85 -9.39 16.53
C ARG A 85 1.32 -10.81 16.61
N GLN A 86 0.64 -11.23 15.54
CA GLN A 86 0.23 -12.62 15.31
C GLN A 86 0.49 -12.99 13.85
N GLU A 87 1.12 -14.15 13.62
CA GLU A 87 1.34 -14.67 12.27
C GLU A 87 0.14 -15.51 11.80
N HIS A 88 -0.22 -15.36 10.53
CA HIS A 88 -1.33 -16.03 9.86
C HIS A 88 -0.85 -16.71 8.58
N THR A 89 -1.01 -18.03 8.51
CA THR A 89 -0.87 -18.79 7.26
C THR A 89 -2.21 -18.84 6.56
N VAL A 90 -2.35 -18.15 5.43
CA VAL A 90 -3.61 -18.01 4.69
C VAL A 90 -3.51 -18.70 3.34
N LYS A 91 -4.36 -19.71 3.11
CA LYS A 91 -4.51 -20.33 1.79
C LYS A 91 -5.48 -19.53 0.94
N THR A 92 -5.18 -19.36 -0.34
CA THR A 92 -6.06 -18.63 -1.27
C THR A 92 -6.39 -19.48 -2.50
N PRO A 93 -7.51 -19.19 -3.21
CA PRO A 93 -7.82 -19.83 -4.49
C PRO A 93 -6.74 -19.63 -5.57
N PHE A 94 -5.83 -18.67 -5.38
CA PHE A 94 -4.79 -18.29 -6.32
C PHE A 94 -3.41 -18.83 -5.93
N GLY A 95 -3.35 -19.75 -4.95
CA GLY A 95 -2.12 -20.29 -4.39
C GLY A 95 -1.69 -19.58 -3.11
N GLU A 96 -0.42 -19.76 -2.73
CA GLU A 96 0.14 -19.19 -1.51
C GLU A 96 0.53 -17.71 -1.70
N PRO A 97 0.32 -16.86 -0.68
CA PRO A 97 0.93 -15.53 -0.61
C PRO A 97 2.46 -15.59 -0.56
N SER A 98 3.12 -14.43 -0.71
CA SER A 98 4.58 -14.33 -0.69
C SER A 98 5.24 -14.79 0.62
N ASP A 99 4.53 -14.69 1.74
CA ASP A 99 4.95 -15.12 3.08
C ASP A 99 3.70 -15.23 3.98
N VAL A 100 3.87 -15.60 5.25
CA VAL A 100 2.80 -15.44 6.24
C VAL A 100 2.44 -13.97 6.43
N LEU A 101 1.18 -13.72 6.76
CA LEU A 101 0.68 -12.38 7.04
C LEU A 101 0.82 -12.11 8.54
N VAL A 102 1.34 -10.94 8.92
CA VAL A 102 1.51 -10.57 10.33
C VAL A 102 0.47 -9.54 10.70
N SER A 103 -0.53 -9.90 11.50
CA SER A 103 -1.48 -8.93 12.04
C SER A 103 -0.93 -8.26 13.30
N GLY A 104 -1.35 -7.04 13.57
CA GLY A 104 -1.06 -6.32 14.81
C GLY A 104 -1.78 -4.99 14.81
N ARG A 105 -1.28 -4.03 15.60
CA ARG A 105 -1.83 -2.67 15.66
C ARG A 105 -0.74 -1.62 15.45
N ILE A 106 -1.13 -0.47 14.89
CA ILE A 106 -0.36 0.78 14.93
C ILE A 106 -1.26 1.80 15.64
N GLY A 107 -0.93 2.12 16.89
CA GLY A 107 -1.85 2.85 17.76
C GLY A 107 -3.18 2.09 17.89
N GLU A 108 -4.29 2.76 17.59
CA GLU A 108 -5.62 2.15 17.70
C GLU A 108 -6.09 1.39 16.44
N VAL A 109 -5.32 1.43 15.35
CA VAL A 109 -5.74 0.87 14.05
C VAL A 109 -5.19 -0.53 13.85
N ASP A 110 -6.07 -1.47 13.50
CA ASP A 110 -5.67 -2.82 13.14
C ASP A 110 -4.95 -2.84 11.79
N CYS A 111 -3.81 -3.53 11.75
CA CYS A 111 -2.96 -3.64 10.58
C CYS A 111 -2.60 -5.09 10.26
N VAL A 112 -2.33 -5.36 8.99
CA VAL A 112 -1.81 -6.65 8.52
C VAL A 112 -0.65 -6.41 7.57
N LEU A 113 0.55 -6.81 7.96
CA LEU A 113 1.77 -6.69 7.17
C LEU A 113 2.03 -7.95 6.33
N LEU A 114 2.46 -7.75 5.09
CA LEU A 114 2.92 -8.80 4.19
C LEU A 114 4.18 -8.33 3.44
N ALA A 115 5.25 -9.12 3.52
CA ALA A 115 6.48 -8.90 2.75
C ALA A 115 6.27 -9.31 1.28
N ARG A 116 6.34 -8.36 0.33
CA ARG A 116 6.06 -8.62 -1.09
C ARG A 116 6.97 -9.70 -1.68
N HIS A 117 8.23 -9.71 -1.29
CA HIS A 117 9.27 -10.60 -1.81
C HIS A 117 9.58 -11.78 -0.86
N GLY A 118 8.74 -11.97 0.17
CA GLY A 118 9.05 -12.81 1.32
C GLY A 118 10.08 -12.17 2.26
N ARG A 119 10.06 -12.55 3.54
CA ARG A 119 10.95 -12.00 4.59
C ARG A 119 12.45 -12.25 4.33
N LYS A 120 12.75 -13.23 3.46
CA LYS A 120 14.12 -13.56 3.01
C LYS A 120 14.48 -12.90 1.68
N HIS A 121 13.61 -12.06 1.13
CA HIS A 121 13.77 -11.41 -0.17
C HIS A 121 14.05 -12.40 -1.32
N SER A 122 13.40 -13.58 -1.28
CA SER A 122 13.69 -14.69 -2.18
C SER A 122 12.78 -14.78 -3.42
N VAL A 123 11.73 -13.95 -3.49
CA VAL A 123 10.76 -13.97 -4.60
C VAL A 123 10.99 -12.79 -5.53
N MET A 124 11.44 -13.04 -6.76
CA MET A 124 11.63 -11.98 -7.76
C MET A 124 10.31 -11.33 -8.22
N PRO A 125 10.30 -10.06 -8.66
CA PRO A 125 9.07 -9.30 -8.97
C PRO A 125 8.07 -9.99 -9.91
N SER A 126 8.55 -10.71 -10.94
CA SER A 126 7.69 -11.44 -11.88
C SER A 126 6.99 -12.65 -11.26
N ASN A 127 7.57 -13.23 -10.20
CA ASN A 127 7.07 -14.45 -9.56
C ASN A 127 6.26 -14.16 -8.30
N VAL A 128 6.12 -12.89 -7.93
CA VAL A 128 5.26 -12.50 -6.81
C VAL A 128 3.81 -12.87 -7.14
N ASN A 129 3.17 -13.60 -6.23
CA ASN A 129 1.77 -13.98 -6.38
C ASN A 129 0.84 -12.85 -5.93
N TYR A 130 0.72 -11.80 -6.75
CA TYR A 130 -0.08 -10.61 -6.43
C TYR A 130 -1.54 -10.94 -6.11
N ARG A 131 -2.12 -11.95 -6.78
CA ARG A 131 -3.49 -12.38 -6.52
C ARG A 131 -3.64 -12.99 -5.14
N ALA A 132 -2.77 -13.92 -4.76
CA ALA A 132 -2.81 -14.50 -3.42
C ALA A 132 -2.55 -13.45 -2.33
N ASN A 133 -1.61 -12.53 -2.54
CA ASN A 133 -1.32 -11.46 -1.58
C ASN A 133 -2.54 -10.57 -1.31
N ILE A 134 -3.19 -10.08 -2.38
CA ILE A 134 -4.36 -9.22 -2.26
C ILE A 134 -5.57 -10.00 -1.72
N TRP A 135 -5.75 -11.26 -2.14
CA TRP A 135 -6.83 -12.10 -1.64
C TRP A 135 -6.69 -12.39 -0.14
N ALA A 136 -5.48 -12.71 0.33
CA ALA A 136 -5.22 -13.00 1.73
C ALA A 136 -5.48 -11.78 2.64
N LEU A 137 -5.08 -10.58 2.21
CA LEU A 137 -5.41 -9.34 2.91
C LEU A 137 -6.93 -9.11 2.99
N ARG A 138 -7.64 -9.42 1.90
CA ARG A 138 -9.12 -9.41 1.85
C ARG A 138 -9.71 -10.40 2.86
N GLU A 139 -9.23 -11.64 2.92
CA GLU A 139 -9.72 -12.67 3.86
C GLU A 139 -9.49 -12.27 5.33
N LEU A 140 -8.38 -11.59 5.64
CA LEU A 140 -8.13 -11.04 6.98
C LEU A 140 -8.90 -9.75 7.29
N GLY A 141 -9.79 -9.32 6.38
CA GLY A 141 -10.71 -8.21 6.56
C GLY A 141 -10.08 -6.83 6.35
N CYS A 142 -8.94 -6.74 5.64
CA CYS A 142 -8.33 -5.44 5.33
C CYS A 142 -9.23 -4.64 4.40
N THR A 143 -9.58 -3.43 4.82
CA THR A 143 -10.40 -2.48 4.06
C THR A 143 -9.58 -1.57 3.16
N HIS A 144 -8.33 -1.30 3.55
CA HIS A 144 -7.39 -0.42 2.87
C HIS A 144 -6.09 -1.19 2.66
N VAL A 145 -5.36 -0.90 1.57
CA VAL A 145 -4.00 -1.41 1.38
C VAL A 145 -3.06 -0.26 1.06
N ILE A 146 -1.95 -0.20 1.81
CA ILE A 146 -0.82 0.68 1.56
C ILE A 146 0.37 -0.19 1.17
N ALA A 147 0.88 -0.02 -0.04
CA ALA A 147 2.05 -0.74 -0.50
C ALA A 147 3.25 0.20 -0.61
N THR A 148 4.45 -0.26 -0.26
CA THR A 148 5.68 0.50 -0.45
C THR A 148 6.46 -0.04 -1.64
N THR A 149 7.05 0.82 -2.46
CA THR A 149 7.91 0.33 -3.56
C THR A 149 9.13 1.21 -3.74
N ALA A 150 10.27 0.55 -3.92
CA ALA A 150 11.51 1.15 -4.34
C ALA A 150 11.49 1.35 -5.86
N CYS A 151 11.88 2.52 -6.36
CA CYS A 151 12.12 2.72 -7.80
C CYS A 151 13.21 3.77 -8.05
N GLY A 152 13.72 3.76 -9.28
CA GLY A 152 14.60 4.79 -9.81
C GLY A 152 13.80 5.97 -10.39
N SER A 153 14.38 7.17 -10.33
CA SER A 153 13.79 8.36 -10.93
C SER A 153 14.12 8.47 -12.42
N LEU A 154 13.15 8.93 -13.20
CA LEU A 154 13.30 9.35 -14.61
C LEU A 154 13.24 10.88 -14.77
N ARG A 155 13.22 11.62 -13.66
CA ARG A 155 13.12 13.08 -13.64
C ARG A 155 14.15 13.71 -12.71
N GLU A 156 14.76 14.80 -13.16
CA GLU A 156 15.81 15.50 -12.40
C GLU A 156 15.30 16.11 -11.08
N ASP A 157 14.04 16.55 -11.04
CA ASP A 157 13.41 17.15 -9.86
C ASP A 157 12.94 16.12 -8.82
N ILE A 158 13.01 14.82 -9.15
CA ILE A 158 12.72 13.73 -8.21
C ILE A 158 14.05 13.11 -7.78
N SER A 159 14.59 13.62 -6.68
CA SER A 159 15.86 13.17 -6.13
C SER A 159 15.72 11.89 -5.29
N PRO A 160 16.78 11.07 -5.17
CA PRO A 160 16.78 9.94 -4.25
C PRO A 160 16.46 10.33 -2.81
N GLY A 161 15.66 9.51 -2.14
CA GLY A 161 15.11 9.79 -0.81
C GLY A 161 13.76 10.51 -0.82
N HIS A 162 13.34 11.07 -1.97
CA HIS A 162 12.00 11.65 -2.10
C HIS A 162 10.92 10.58 -2.09
N VAL A 163 9.76 10.93 -1.53
CA VAL A 163 8.55 10.12 -1.60
C VAL A 163 7.66 10.61 -2.75
N VAL A 164 7.08 9.70 -3.51
CA VAL A 164 6.10 10.03 -4.55
C VAL A 164 4.78 9.33 -4.21
N ILE A 165 3.72 10.12 -4.02
CA ILE A 165 2.36 9.59 -3.84
C ILE A 165 1.75 9.44 -5.23
N LEU A 166 1.92 8.26 -5.84
CA LEU A 166 1.49 8.00 -7.22
C LEU A 166 -0.01 8.23 -7.42
N ASP A 167 -0.36 8.76 -8.60
CA ASP A 167 -1.73 8.86 -9.11
C ASP A 167 -1.95 8.08 -10.41
N GLN A 168 -0.87 7.72 -11.11
CA GLN A 168 -0.94 7.02 -12.39
C GLN A 168 0.13 5.94 -12.53
N PHE A 169 -0.06 5.04 -13.49
CA PHE A 169 0.95 4.06 -13.89
C PHE A 169 0.91 3.78 -15.39
N ILE A 170 2.05 3.34 -15.92
CA ILE A 170 2.19 2.72 -17.25
C ILE A 170 2.64 1.28 -17.02
N ASP A 171 1.89 0.34 -17.58
CA ASP A 171 2.17 -1.08 -17.43
C ASP A 171 3.03 -1.60 -18.59
N ARG A 172 4.21 -2.13 -18.26
CA ARG A 172 5.12 -2.84 -19.16
C ARG A 172 5.42 -4.25 -18.64
N THR A 173 4.57 -4.77 -17.76
CA THR A 173 4.59 -6.17 -17.36
C THR A 173 4.02 -7.05 -18.49
N THR A 174 4.45 -8.31 -18.54
CA THR A 174 4.13 -9.25 -19.63
C THR A 174 3.84 -10.67 -19.14
N LYS A 175 4.21 -11.04 -17.91
CA LYS A 175 4.13 -12.43 -17.44
C LYS A 175 3.12 -12.67 -16.32
N ARG A 176 2.49 -11.62 -15.81
CA ARG A 176 1.78 -11.65 -14.52
C ARG A 176 0.28 -11.78 -14.72
N ALA A 177 -0.39 -12.55 -13.86
CA ALA A 177 -1.85 -12.58 -13.82
C ALA A 177 -2.39 -11.26 -13.21
N GLN A 178 -3.23 -10.55 -13.96
CA GLN A 178 -3.70 -9.20 -13.60
C GLN A 178 -5.17 -9.14 -13.15
N THR A 179 -5.87 -10.27 -13.15
CA THR A 179 -7.29 -10.34 -12.78
C THR A 179 -7.58 -11.55 -11.89
N PHE A 180 -8.58 -11.39 -11.03
CA PHE A 180 -9.20 -12.51 -10.31
C PHE A 180 -10.21 -13.25 -11.18
N HIS A 181 -10.77 -12.58 -12.20
CA HIS A 181 -11.78 -13.14 -13.10
C HIS A 181 -11.11 -13.78 -14.31
N ASP A 182 -10.34 -14.84 -14.08
CA ASP A 182 -9.54 -15.53 -15.11
C ASP A 182 -10.24 -16.77 -15.71
N GLY A 183 -11.48 -17.05 -15.31
CA GLY A 183 -12.22 -18.23 -15.74
C GLY A 183 -11.85 -19.53 -15.01
N GLY A 184 -10.95 -19.48 -14.02
CA GLY A 184 -10.59 -20.61 -13.18
C GLY A 184 -11.77 -21.21 -12.42
N LYS A 185 -11.63 -22.48 -12.01
CA LYS A 185 -12.67 -23.21 -11.28
C LYS A 185 -13.08 -22.49 -10.00
N ASP A 186 -12.09 -22.08 -9.21
CA ASP A 186 -12.25 -21.42 -7.92
C ASP A 186 -12.20 -19.88 -8.01
N SER A 187 -12.05 -19.36 -9.22
CA SER A 187 -12.04 -17.94 -9.49
C SER A 187 -13.46 -17.36 -9.55
N PRO A 188 -13.64 -16.08 -9.16
CA PRO A 188 -14.87 -15.35 -9.41
C PRO A 188 -15.35 -15.48 -10.86
N LYS A 189 -16.64 -15.74 -11.04
CA LYS A 189 -17.23 -15.95 -12.36
C LYS A 189 -17.43 -14.64 -13.13
N GLY A 190 -17.53 -14.76 -14.45
CA GLY A 190 -17.76 -13.65 -15.38
C GLY A 190 -16.48 -12.96 -15.86
N VAL A 191 -16.66 -11.96 -16.72
CA VAL A 191 -15.59 -11.10 -17.24
C VAL A 191 -15.68 -9.76 -16.50
N CYS A 192 -14.54 -9.27 -16.00
CA CYS A 192 -14.47 -8.04 -15.22
C CYS A 192 -13.59 -7.01 -15.95
N HIS A 193 -14.22 -5.94 -16.43
CA HIS A 193 -13.54 -4.79 -17.03
C HIS A 193 -13.53 -3.64 -16.02
N LEU A 194 -12.43 -3.49 -15.29
CA LEU A 194 -12.25 -2.38 -14.35
C LEU A 194 -11.72 -1.15 -15.08
N SER A 195 -12.28 0.02 -14.75
CA SER A 195 -11.69 1.28 -15.17
C SER A 195 -10.40 1.52 -14.39
N ALA A 196 -9.31 1.80 -15.12
CA ALA A 196 -8.02 2.19 -14.55
C ALA A 196 -7.75 3.69 -14.72
N ALA A 197 -8.77 4.51 -15.02
CA ALA A 197 -8.59 5.95 -15.25
C ALA A 197 -8.04 6.69 -14.01
N THR A 198 -8.49 6.27 -12.82
CA THR A 198 -7.99 6.74 -11.52
C THR A 198 -7.66 5.52 -10.66
N PRO A 199 -6.47 4.92 -10.84
CA PRO A 199 -6.19 3.58 -10.33
C PRO A 199 -5.97 3.55 -8.80
N PHE A 200 -5.76 4.70 -8.18
CA PHE A 200 -5.48 4.84 -6.75
C PHE A 200 -6.59 5.63 -6.06
N HIS A 201 -6.91 5.23 -4.83
CA HIS A 201 -8.03 5.82 -4.08
C HIS A 201 -7.75 7.26 -3.63
N HIS A 202 -8.48 8.25 -4.16
CA HIS A 202 -8.24 9.68 -3.88
C HIS A 202 -8.18 10.04 -2.39
N GLY A 203 -9.11 9.54 -1.56
CA GLY A 203 -9.15 9.86 -0.12
C GLY A 203 -7.89 9.43 0.65
N LEU A 204 -7.49 8.16 0.53
CA LEU A 204 -6.25 7.67 1.11
C LEU A 204 -5.00 8.37 0.54
N ARG A 205 -4.99 8.82 -0.73
CA ARG A 205 -3.87 9.61 -1.30
C ARG A 205 -3.75 10.93 -0.56
N LYS A 206 -4.88 11.61 -0.37
CA LYS A 206 -4.93 12.88 0.37
C LYS A 206 -4.41 12.71 1.80
N VAL A 207 -4.81 11.64 2.50
CA VAL A 207 -4.30 11.34 3.85
C VAL A 207 -2.78 11.20 3.84
N LEU A 208 -2.22 10.47 2.87
CA LEU A 208 -0.77 10.30 2.75
C LEU A 208 -0.04 11.63 2.43
N ILE A 209 -0.58 12.44 1.53
CA ILE A 209 -0.06 13.77 1.17
C ILE A 209 -0.03 14.68 2.41
N ASP A 210 -1.16 14.77 3.13
CA ASP A 210 -1.26 15.59 4.33
C ASP A 210 -0.27 15.09 5.41
N THR A 211 -0.06 13.78 5.51
CA THR A 211 0.88 13.16 6.46
C THR A 211 2.33 13.51 6.12
N VAL A 212 2.78 13.34 4.87
CA VAL A 212 4.17 13.68 4.48
C VAL A 212 4.46 15.18 4.59
N ARG A 213 3.46 16.04 4.37
CA ARG A 213 3.55 17.49 4.62
C ARG A 213 3.77 17.78 6.11
N GLN A 214 2.96 17.22 7.00
CA GLN A 214 3.09 17.40 8.45
C GLN A 214 4.45 16.94 8.98
N LEU A 215 4.99 15.86 8.38
CA LEU A 215 6.28 15.29 8.75
C LEU A 215 7.47 16.01 8.10
N HIS A 216 7.23 17.01 7.23
CA HIS A 216 8.26 17.73 6.49
C HIS A 216 9.20 16.80 5.69
N ILE A 217 8.65 15.70 5.15
CA ILE A 217 9.40 14.77 4.30
C ILE A 217 9.42 15.33 2.87
N PRO A 218 10.58 15.36 2.17
CA PRO A 218 10.62 15.71 0.75
C PRO A 218 9.73 14.78 -0.08
N HIS A 219 8.73 15.35 -0.76
CA HIS A 219 7.72 14.56 -1.44
C HIS A 219 7.18 15.21 -2.73
N HIS A 220 6.51 14.37 -3.52
CA HIS A 220 5.77 14.72 -4.72
C HIS A 220 4.34 14.18 -4.59
N GLU A 221 3.36 15.05 -4.83
CA GLU A 221 1.94 14.76 -4.58
C GLU A 221 1.23 14.06 -5.75
N ALA A 222 1.92 13.86 -6.86
CA ALA A 222 1.46 13.14 -8.03
C ALA A 222 2.69 12.56 -8.77
N GLY A 223 2.46 11.53 -9.57
CA GLY A 223 3.51 10.88 -10.34
C GLY A 223 3.02 9.63 -11.06
N THR A 224 3.53 9.44 -12.27
CA THR A 224 3.29 8.25 -13.08
C THR A 224 4.47 7.29 -12.94
N VAL A 225 4.21 6.05 -12.52
CA VAL A 225 5.23 5.00 -12.48
C VAL A 225 5.17 4.13 -13.73
N VAL A 226 6.31 3.87 -14.37
CA VAL A 226 6.41 2.78 -15.35
C VAL A 226 6.81 1.48 -14.64
N THR A 227 5.98 0.45 -14.75
CA THR A 227 6.26 -0.86 -14.15
C THR A 227 6.77 -1.83 -15.20
N ILE A 228 8.08 -2.06 -15.23
CA ILE A 228 8.70 -3.07 -16.11
C ILE A 228 8.60 -4.48 -15.51
N GLU A 229 8.76 -5.51 -16.35
CA GLU A 229 8.69 -6.90 -15.90
C GLU A 229 9.84 -7.29 -14.96
N GLY A 230 11.08 -6.84 -15.22
CA GLY A 230 12.27 -7.30 -14.52
C GLY A 230 12.70 -8.73 -14.91
N PRO A 231 13.68 -9.33 -14.22
CA PRO A 231 14.40 -8.80 -13.06
C PRO A 231 15.54 -7.84 -13.41
N ARG A 232 15.90 -7.72 -14.70
CA ARG A 232 16.89 -6.74 -15.13
C ARG A 232 16.36 -5.31 -14.96
N PHE A 233 17.27 -4.37 -14.76
CA PHE A 233 16.99 -2.96 -14.93
C PHE A 233 16.82 -2.60 -16.41
N SER A 234 16.29 -1.41 -16.66
CA SER A 234 16.16 -0.83 -17.99
C SER A 234 17.53 -0.55 -18.59
N THR A 235 17.64 -0.73 -19.90
CA THR A 235 18.74 -0.17 -20.69
C THR A 235 18.63 1.36 -20.71
N ARG A 236 19.71 2.05 -21.10
CA ARG A 236 19.68 3.50 -21.29
C ARG A 236 18.62 3.91 -22.32
N ALA A 237 18.50 3.18 -23.43
CA ALA A 237 17.52 3.48 -24.48
C ALA A 237 16.08 3.39 -23.96
N GLU A 238 15.75 2.32 -23.20
CA GLU A 238 14.44 2.20 -22.56
C GLU A 238 14.18 3.34 -21.56
N SER A 239 15.21 3.74 -20.80
CA SER A 239 15.10 4.83 -19.82
C SER A 239 14.98 6.22 -20.45
N CYS A 240 15.41 6.42 -21.69
CA CYS A 240 15.23 7.68 -22.42
C CYS A 240 13.88 7.77 -23.13
N ILE A 241 13.20 6.63 -23.36
CA ILE A 241 11.86 6.59 -23.95
C ILE A 241 10.78 6.97 -22.93
N PHE A 242 11.00 6.60 -21.66
CA PHE A 242 10.11 6.89 -20.53
C PHE A 242 10.59 8.11 -19.76
#